data_AF-A0A0U3MIY8-F1
#
_entry.id   AF-A0A0U3MIY8-F1
#
_cell.length_a   1.000
_cell.length_b   1.000
_cell.length_c   1.000
_cell.angle_alpha   90.00
_cell.angle_beta   90.00
_cell.angle_gamma   90.00
#
_symmetry.space_group_name_H-M   'P 1'
#
loop_
_entity.id
_entity.type
_entity.pdbx_description
1 polymer ?
#
loop_
_entity_poly.entity_id
_entity_poly.type
_entity_poly.pdbx_seq_one_letter_code
_entity_poly.pdbx_strand_id
1 'polypeptide(L)'
;MIFLAITSAGLVSALRAAKSDDAVWCGADAITEADYLQAGHPNLSRFVYSIDDPDSVSDAVGTIEEHHPGQTIWVEAVPSGRD
;
A
#
# COMPACT_ATOMS: atom_id res chain seq x y z
N MET A 1 -7.30 -9.49 -4.98
CA MET A 1 -7.49 -8.60 -3.82
C MET A 1 -6.35 -7.59 -3.81
N ILE A 2 -6.57 -6.40 -3.26
CA ILE A 2 -5.54 -5.37 -3.18
C ILE A 2 -5.15 -5.15 -1.72
N PHE A 3 -3.86 -5.04 -1.44
CA PHE A 3 -3.34 -4.63 -0.13
C PHE A 3 -2.77 -3.22 -0.23
N LEU A 4 -3.20 -2.31 0.63
CA LEU A 4 -2.59 -1.01 0.83
C LEU A 4 -1.84 -1.00 2.16
N ALA A 5 -0.51 -0.99 2.08
CA ALA A 5 0.39 -0.93 3.22
C ALA A 5 0.90 0.50 3.44
N ILE A 6 0.87 0.95 4.68
CA ILE A 6 1.24 2.28 5.12
C ILE A 6 2.64 2.28 5.74
N THR A 7 2.94 1.28 6.56
CA THR A 7 4.23 1.16 7.27
C THR A 7 5.15 0.15 6.59
N SER A 8 6.47 0.23 6.84
CA SER A 8 7.40 -0.79 6.37
C SER A 8 7.06 -2.19 6.90
N ALA A 9 6.57 -2.28 8.14
CA ALA A 9 6.14 -3.55 8.73
C ALA A 9 4.85 -4.08 8.07
N GLY A 10 3.91 -3.19 7.77
CA GLY A 10 2.71 -3.50 7.00
C GLY A 10 3.02 -3.96 5.59
N LEU A 11 4.00 -3.34 4.92
CA LEU A 11 4.43 -3.75 3.59
C LEU A 11 5.00 -5.17 3.61
N VAL A 12 5.89 -5.48 4.56
CA VAL A 12 6.41 -6.85 4.72
C VAL A 12 5.27 -7.86 4.96
N SER A 13 4.28 -7.48 5.75
CA SER A 13 3.10 -8.32 6.03
C SER A 13 2.24 -8.54 4.79
N ALA A 14 1.96 -7.47 4.04
CA ALA A 14 1.18 -7.49 2.80
C ALA A 14 1.86 -8.35 1.73
N LEU A 15 3.17 -8.18 1.52
CA LEU A 15 3.94 -8.98 0.55
C LEU A 15 3.93 -10.48 0.88
N ARG A 16 3.93 -10.85 2.17
CA ARG A 16 3.82 -12.26 2.59
C ARG A 16 2.42 -12.83 2.43
N ALA A 17 1.39 -11.99 2.58
CA ALA A 17 -0.01 -12.42 2.50
C ALA A 17 -0.53 -12.48 1.05
N ALA A 18 -0.01 -11.61 0.18
CA ALA A 18 -0.41 -11.51 -1.21
C ALA A 18 -0.11 -12.79 -2.00
N LYS A 19 -1.09 -13.22 -2.80
CA LYS A 19 -0.93 -14.27 -3.81
C LYS A 19 -0.45 -13.66 -5.12
N SER A 20 -0.09 -14.51 -6.09
CA SER A 20 0.44 -14.06 -7.39
C SER A 20 -0.48 -13.11 -8.16
N ASP A 21 -1.80 -13.23 -7.99
CA ASP A 21 -2.80 -12.38 -8.65
C ASP A 21 -3.26 -11.18 -7.79
N ASP A 22 -2.76 -11.07 -6.57
CA ASP A 22 -3.03 -9.91 -5.72
C ASP A 22 -2.07 -8.77 -6.06
N ALA A 23 -2.52 -7.53 -5.85
CA ALA A 23 -1.67 -6.35 -5.98
C ALA A 23 -1.36 -5.78 -4.59
N VAL A 24 -0.14 -5.26 -4.44
CA VAL A 24 0.31 -4.58 -3.22
C VAL A 24 0.65 -3.16 -3.58
N TRP A 25 0.05 -2.22 -2.88
CA TRP A 25 0.31 -0.80 -2.97
C TRP A 25 0.88 -0.31 -1.64
N CYS A 26 1.79 0.65 -1.70
CA CYS A 26 2.38 1.22 -0.49
C CYS A 26 2.70 2.70 -0.59
N GLY A 27 2.71 3.38 0.55
CA GLY A 27 3.12 4.79 0.67
C GLY A 27 4.63 4.98 0.56
N ALA A 28 5.05 6.22 0.37
CA ALA A 28 6.46 6.55 0.19
C ALA A 28 7.34 6.25 1.42
N ASP A 29 6.75 6.22 2.62
CA ASP A 29 7.44 5.90 3.88
C ASP A 29 7.50 4.40 4.19
N ALA A 30 6.73 3.56 3.46
CA ALA A 30 6.77 2.12 3.65
C ALA A 30 8.06 1.51 3.10
N ILE A 31 8.59 2.08 2.02
CA ILE A 31 9.81 1.63 1.33
C ILE A 31 10.45 2.80 0.57
N THR A 32 11.79 2.87 0.59
CA THR A 32 12.50 3.88 -0.18
C THR A 32 12.33 3.64 -1.69
N GLU A 33 12.49 4.68 -2.50
CA GLU A 33 12.46 4.53 -3.96
C GLU A 33 13.56 3.57 -4.46
N ALA A 34 14.76 3.65 -3.88
CA ALA A 34 15.88 2.78 -4.25
C ALA A 34 15.60 1.30 -3.94
N ASP A 35 14.97 1.01 -2.80
CA ASP A 35 14.60 -0.36 -2.42
C ASP A 35 13.41 -0.86 -3.24
N TYR A 36 12.45 0.00 -3.56
CA TYR A 36 11.32 -0.33 -4.45
C TYR A 36 11.81 -0.75 -5.84
N LEU A 37 12.73 0.02 -6.43
CA LEU A 37 13.30 -0.30 -7.74
C LEU A 37 14.10 -1.62 -7.72
N GLN A 38 14.61 -2.03 -6.56
CA GLN A 38 15.32 -3.30 -6.38
C GLN A 38 14.41 -4.47 -5.94
N ALA A 39 13.21 -4.20 -5.44
CA ALA A 39 12.34 -5.21 -4.83
C ALA A 39 11.94 -6.30 -5.82
N GLY A 40 11.78 -5.95 -7.11
CA GLY A 40 11.45 -6.90 -8.18
C GLY A 40 10.16 -7.69 -7.93
N HIS A 41 9.31 -7.23 -7.00
CA HIS A 41 8.11 -7.94 -6.61
C HIS A 41 7.02 -7.69 -7.67
N PRO A 42 6.44 -8.74 -8.26
CA PRO A 42 5.34 -8.56 -9.21
C PRO A 42 4.16 -7.88 -8.52
N ASN A 43 3.47 -6.98 -9.25
CA ASN A 43 2.30 -6.25 -8.78
C ASN A 43 2.51 -5.41 -7.50
N LEU A 44 3.74 -4.96 -7.24
CA LEU A 44 4.04 -3.95 -6.24
C LEU A 44 4.03 -2.56 -6.88
N SER A 45 3.21 -1.66 -6.34
CA SER A 45 3.16 -0.24 -6.69
C SER A 45 3.51 0.62 -5.48
N ARG A 46 4.23 1.73 -5.71
CA ARG A 46 4.61 2.69 -4.67
C ARG A 46 4.07 4.09 -5.00
N PHE A 47 3.31 4.68 -4.09
CA PHE A 47 2.96 6.09 -4.18
C PHE A 47 4.19 6.97 -3.95
N VAL A 48 4.21 8.14 -4.59
CA VAL A 48 5.30 9.13 -4.41
C VAL A 48 5.14 9.97 -3.15
N TYR A 49 4.02 9.82 -2.43
CA TYR A 49 3.68 10.54 -1.21
C TYR A 49 3.45 9.57 -0.02
N SER A 50 3.58 10.10 1.20
CA SER A 50 3.30 9.39 2.44
C SER A 50 1.81 9.27 2.71
N ILE A 51 1.38 8.15 3.31
CA ILE A 51 -0.03 7.90 3.65
C ILE A 51 -0.12 7.91 5.18
N ASP A 52 -0.31 9.07 5.78
CA ASP A 52 -0.19 9.29 7.23
C ASP A 52 -1.46 9.84 7.88
N ASP A 53 -2.48 10.18 7.09
CA ASP A 53 -3.76 10.71 7.56
C ASP A 53 -4.96 10.11 6.79
N PRO A 54 -6.20 10.29 7.28
CA PRO A 54 -7.39 9.74 6.62
C PRO A 54 -7.63 10.25 5.19
N ASP A 55 -7.23 11.49 4.86
CA ASP A 55 -7.44 12.07 3.54
C ASP A 55 -6.48 11.43 2.53
N SER A 56 -5.21 11.29 2.88
CA SER A 56 -4.20 10.57 2.09
C SER A 56 -4.54 9.09 1.88
N VAL A 57 -5.19 8.44 2.87
CA VAL A 57 -5.75 7.09 2.71
C VAL A 57 -6.87 7.10 1.68
N SER A 58 -7.80 8.05 1.76
CA SER A 58 -8.92 8.17 0.82
C SER A 58 -8.44 8.40 -0.61
N ASP A 59 -7.45 9.28 -0.80
CA ASP A 59 -6.85 9.57 -2.11
C ASP A 59 -6.11 8.36 -2.70
N ALA A 60 -5.37 7.63 -1.86
CA ALA A 60 -4.70 6.39 -2.26
C ALA A 60 -5.72 5.33 -2.69
N VAL A 61 -6.80 5.15 -1.93
CA VAL A 61 -7.90 4.24 -2.27
C VAL A 61 -8.57 4.64 -3.60
N GLY A 62 -8.82 5.93 -3.81
CA GLY A 62 -9.37 6.44 -5.08
C GLY A 62 -8.47 6.10 -6.27
N THR A 63 -7.16 6.31 -6.12
CA THR A 63 -6.18 5.96 -7.16
C THR A 63 -6.15 4.46 -7.44
N ILE A 64 -6.22 3.62 -6.40
CA ILE A 64 -6.25 2.17 -6.56
C ILE A 64 -7.51 1.73 -7.32
N GLU A 65 -8.68 2.30 -6.99
CA GLU A 65 -9.95 1.97 -7.64
C GLU A 65 -9.93 2.32 -9.14
N GLU A 66 -9.27 3.41 -9.55
CA GLU A 66 -9.07 3.75 -10.96
C GLU A 66 -8.27 2.68 -11.72
N HIS A 67 -7.31 2.03 -11.06
CA HIS A 67 -6.48 0.97 -11.66
C HIS A 67 -7.12 -0.42 -11.54
N HIS A 68 -7.91 -0.64 -10.50
CA HIS A 68 -8.46 -1.94 -10.11
C HIS A 68 -9.97 -1.85 -9.79
N PRO A 69 -10.82 -1.46 -10.75
CA PRO A 69 -12.22 -1.15 -10.48
C PRO A 69 -12.99 -2.36 -9.93
N GLY A 70 -13.73 -2.13 -8.85
CA GLY A 70 -14.55 -3.11 -8.15
C GLY A 70 -13.77 -4.15 -7.33
N GLN A 71 -12.45 -4.00 -7.19
CA GLN A 71 -11.65 -4.91 -6.36
C GLN A 71 -11.75 -4.55 -4.88
N THR A 72 -11.76 -5.57 -4.02
CA THR A 72 -11.67 -5.34 -2.57
C THR A 72 -10.25 -4.87 -2.20
N ILE A 73 -10.19 -3.74 -1.49
CA ILE A 73 -8.96 -3.16 -0.96
C ILE A 73 -8.91 -3.40 0.55
N TRP A 74 -7.88 -4.10 1.01
CA TRP A 74 -7.51 -4.16 2.42
C TRP A 74 -6.54 -3.03 2.72
N VAL A 75 -6.84 -2.20 3.72
CA VAL A 75 -5.98 -1.07 4.12
C VAL A 75 -5.39 -1.37 5.49
N GLU A 76 -4.08 -1.21 5.63
CA GLU A 76 -3.41 -1.25 6.93
C GLU A 76 -4.01 -0.20 7.86
N ALA A 77 -4.31 -0.59 9.10
CA ALA A 77 -4.79 0.37 10.08
C ALA A 77 -3.69 1.40 10.39
N VAL A 78 -3.95 2.67 10.08
CA VAL A 78 -3.17 3.77 10.64
C VAL A 78 -3.43 3.78 12.15
N PRO A 79 -2.41 3.76 13.02
CA PRO A 79 -2.64 3.92 14.44
C PRO A 79 -3.33 5.28 14.64
N SER A 80 -4.60 5.27 15.04
CA SER A 80 -5.20 6.46 15.64
C SER A 80 -4.34 6.78 16.85
N GLY A 81 -3.71 7.96 16.86
CA GLY A 81 -2.91 8.42 17.98
C GLY A 81 -3.67 8.14 19.28
N ARG A 82 -3.04 7.40 20.19
CA ARG A 82 -3.58 7.23 21.54
C ARG A 82 -3.67 8.59 22.20
N ASP A 83 -4.84 8.86 22.79
CA ASP A 83 -5.07 9.90 23.79
C ASP A 83 -4.01 9.88 24.92
#